data_AF-A0A3M5RUE8-F1
#
_entry.id   AF-A0A3M5RUE8-F1
#
_cell.length_a   1.000
_cell.length_b   1.000
_cell.length_c   1.000
_cell.angle_alpha   90.00
_cell.angle_beta   90.00
_cell.angle_gamma   90.00
#
_symmetry.space_group_name_H-M   'P 1'
#
loop_
_entity.id
_entity.type
_entity.pdbx_description
1 polymer ?
#
loop_
_entity_poly.entity_id
_entity_poly.type
_entity_poly.pdbx_seq_one_letter_code
_entity_poly.pdbx_strand_id
1 'polypeptide(L)'
;EGLRMLISEKFKLNQPDGPSDGWLTQDGLWLVSKPAVDQLRAHLLSQGIEHIPTSNAPMFNLLQDQAIIQPNGEGKAIWKASIDNGRGWKNTLTVLKIAPALIWPNAT
;
A
#
# COMPACT_ATOMS: atom_id res chain seq x y z
N GLU A 1 -8.32 -10.50 -4.87
CA GLU A 1 -9.28 -9.91 -3.91
C GLU A 1 -8.69 -9.25 -2.66
N GLY A 2 -7.90 -9.93 -1.83
CA GLY A 2 -7.59 -9.45 -0.47
C GLY A 2 -7.11 -7.99 -0.36
N LEU A 3 -6.12 -7.57 -1.16
CA LEU A 3 -5.63 -6.19 -1.13
C LEU A 3 -6.71 -5.16 -1.52
N ARG A 4 -7.59 -5.49 -2.48
CA ARG A 4 -8.68 -4.59 -2.92
C ARG A 4 -9.69 -4.36 -1.80
N MET A 5 -10.10 -5.45 -1.15
CA MET A 5 -11.01 -5.40 0.00
C MET A 5 -10.39 -4.57 1.13
N LEU A 6 -9.12 -4.81 1.45
CA LEU A 6 -8.41 -4.03 2.46
C LEU A 6 -8.38 -2.53 2.12
N ILE A 7 -8.16 -2.17 0.86
CA ILE A 7 -8.18 -0.76 0.43
C ILE A 7 -9.56 -0.14 0.54
N SER A 8 -10.61 -0.89 0.23
CA SER A 8 -11.97 -0.38 0.27
C SER A 8 -12.54 -0.33 1.70
N GLU A 9 -12.19 -1.27 2.57
CA GLU A 9 -12.85 -1.45 3.87
C GLU A 9 -11.96 -1.12 5.08
N LYS A 10 -10.63 -1.26 4.95
CA LYS A 10 -9.70 -1.13 6.08
C LYS A 10 -8.82 0.11 5.98
N PHE A 11 -8.24 0.38 4.81
CA PHE A 11 -7.31 1.48 4.64
C PHE A 11 -8.04 2.81 4.49
N LYS A 12 -7.57 3.80 5.24
CA LYS A 12 -8.07 5.15 5.14
C LYS A 12 -7.24 5.93 4.14
N LEU A 13 -7.79 6.12 2.95
CA LEU A 13 -7.15 6.91 1.90
C LEU A 13 -7.44 8.41 2.08
N ASN A 14 -6.46 9.26 1.75
CA ASN A 14 -6.61 10.72 1.64
C ASN A 14 -7.30 11.38 2.85
N GLN A 15 -6.93 10.99 4.08
CA GLN A 15 -7.50 11.60 5.29
C GLN A 15 -6.98 13.03 5.47
N PRO A 16 -7.85 14.05 5.51
CA PRO A 16 -7.45 15.45 5.65
C PRO A 16 -7.07 15.82 7.09
N ASP A 17 -7.65 15.13 8.08
CA ASP A 17 -7.56 15.48 9.50
C ASP A 17 -6.80 14.44 10.35
N GLY A 18 -6.20 13.40 9.74
CA GLY A 18 -5.58 12.31 10.49
C GLY A 18 -4.57 11.46 9.72
N PRO A 19 -3.98 10.44 10.37
CA PRO A 19 -3.06 9.52 9.72
C PRO A 19 -3.80 8.74 8.62
N SER A 20 -3.29 8.85 7.40
CA SER A 20 -3.79 8.08 6.26
C SER A 20 -2.94 6.82 6.09
N ASP A 21 -3.59 5.72 5.75
CA ASP A 21 -2.90 4.49 5.33
C ASP A 21 -2.46 4.56 3.86
N GLY A 22 -3.00 5.50 3.10
CA GLY A 22 -2.59 5.75 1.74
C GLY A 22 -3.13 7.03 1.13
N TRP A 23 -2.65 7.33 -0.07
CA TRP A 23 -3.00 8.51 -0.85
C TRP A 23 -3.29 8.09 -2.28
N LEU A 24 -4.47 8.43 -2.78
CA LEU A 24 -4.80 8.27 -4.18
C LEU A 24 -4.48 9.59 -4.89
N THR A 25 -3.54 9.52 -5.83
CA THR A 25 -3.08 10.66 -6.63
C THR A 25 -3.26 10.36 -8.13
N GLN A 26 -2.99 11.35 -8.99
CA GLN A 26 -3.02 11.16 -10.44
C GLN A 26 -1.99 10.15 -10.95
N ASP A 27 -0.85 10.02 -10.27
CA ASP A 27 0.22 9.07 -10.64
C ASP A 27 -0.10 7.63 -10.22
N GLY A 28 -0.98 7.47 -9.23
CA GLY A 28 -1.42 6.16 -8.74
C GLY A 28 -1.85 6.17 -7.28
N LEU A 29 -2.11 4.96 -6.78
CA LEU A 29 -2.42 4.71 -5.38
C LEU A 29 -1.13 4.47 -4.60
N TRP A 30 -0.92 5.21 -3.54
CA TRP A 30 0.23 5.09 -2.65
C TRP A 30 -0.23 4.55 -1.31
N LEU A 31 0.24 3.38 -0.89
CA LEU A 31 -0.10 2.82 0.43
C LEU A 31 1.12 2.83 1.33
N VAL A 32 0.98 3.20 2.60
CA VAL A 32 2.08 3.10 3.57
C VAL A 32 2.48 1.64 3.71
N SER A 33 3.77 1.35 3.45
CA SER A 33 4.31 0.01 3.29
C SER A 33 4.08 -0.90 4.51
N LYS A 34 4.20 -0.36 5.72
CA LYS A 34 4.05 -1.10 6.98
C LYS A 34 2.60 -1.54 7.23
N PRO A 35 1.58 -0.65 7.32
CA PRO A 35 0.19 -1.06 7.50
C PRO A 35 -0.34 -1.84 6.29
N ALA A 36 0.12 -1.53 5.06
CA ALA A 36 -0.26 -2.27 3.86
C ALA A 36 0.05 -3.77 3.99
N VAL A 37 1.30 -4.09 4.34
CA VAL A 37 1.76 -5.48 4.49
C VAL A 37 1.18 -6.14 5.73
N ASP A 38 1.06 -5.41 6.83
CA ASP A 38 0.55 -5.99 8.08
C ASP A 38 -0.91 -6.43 7.94
N GLN A 39 -1.77 -5.57 7.35
CA GLN A 39 -3.16 -5.91 7.07
C GLN A 39 -3.28 -7.01 6.01
N LEU A 40 -2.44 -6.99 4.97
CA LEU A 40 -2.42 -8.07 3.97
C LEU A 40 -2.05 -9.41 4.61
N ARG A 41 -1.03 -9.42 5.46
CA ARG A 41 -0.63 -10.60 6.22
C ARG A 41 -1.75 -11.09 7.12
N ALA A 42 -2.37 -10.19 7.89
CA ALA A 42 -3.49 -10.54 8.76
C ALA A 42 -4.67 -11.14 7.95
N HIS A 43 -4.96 -10.59 6.78
CA HIS A 43 -5.99 -11.11 5.89
C HIS A 43 -5.63 -12.50 5.36
N LEU A 44 -4.41 -12.70 4.86
CA LEU A 44 -3.94 -14.00 4.37
C LEU A 44 -3.93 -15.06 5.50
N LEU A 45 -3.51 -14.69 6.71
CA LEU A 45 -3.57 -15.56 7.89
C LEU A 45 -5.02 -15.94 8.20
N SER A 46 -5.93 -14.96 8.13
CA SER A 46 -7.37 -15.21 8.34
C SER A 46 -7.99 -16.09 7.26
N GLN A 47 -7.37 -16.24 6.08
CA GLN A 47 -7.76 -17.18 5.04
C GLN A 47 -7.14 -18.58 5.24
N GLY A 48 -6.36 -18.80 6.31
CA GLY A 48 -5.67 -20.06 6.57
C GLY A 48 -4.37 -20.24 5.80
N ILE A 49 -3.80 -19.16 5.23
CA ILE A 49 -2.50 -19.23 4.56
C ILE A 49 -1.40 -19.07 5.61
N GLU A 50 -0.75 -20.16 5.97
CA GLU A 50 0.31 -20.17 6.99
C GLU A 50 1.71 -19.82 6.44
N HIS A 51 1.90 -19.92 5.12
CA HIS A 51 3.19 -19.70 4.45
C HIS A 51 3.53 -18.23 4.15
N ILE A 52 3.02 -17.29 4.95
CA ILE A 52 3.25 -15.87 4.71
C ILE A 52 4.58 -15.45 5.34
N PRO A 53 5.43 -14.71 4.64
CA PRO A 53 6.67 -14.23 5.22
C PRO A 53 6.43 -13.40 6.48
N THR A 54 7.18 -13.67 7.55
CA THR A 54 7.12 -12.91 8.80
C THR A 54 7.73 -11.51 8.67
N SER A 55 8.60 -11.31 7.68
CA SER A 55 9.28 -10.04 7.41
C SER A 55 8.66 -9.28 6.25
N ASN A 56 8.71 -7.94 6.32
CA ASN A 56 8.13 -7.09 5.27
C ASN A 56 8.92 -7.13 3.95
N ALA A 57 10.25 -7.29 4.00
CA ALA A 57 11.10 -7.34 2.80
C ALA A 57 10.67 -8.40 1.77
N PRO A 58 10.52 -9.68 2.14
CA PRO A 58 10.03 -10.70 1.20
C PRO A 58 8.59 -10.46 0.75
N MET A 59 7.72 -9.91 1.60
CA MET A 59 6.36 -9.52 1.20
C MET A 59 6.38 -8.46 0.08
N PHE A 60 7.25 -7.45 0.18
CA PHE A 60 7.39 -6.45 -0.88
C PHE A 60 7.88 -7.06 -2.19
N ASN A 61 8.85 -7.96 -2.13
CA ASN A 61 9.35 -8.64 -3.33
C ASN A 61 8.27 -9.49 -3.99
N LEU A 62 7.48 -10.23 -3.21
CA LEU A 62 6.35 -11.02 -3.73
C LEU A 62 5.29 -10.12 -4.37
N LEU A 63 4.92 -9.02 -3.72
CA LEU A 63 3.96 -8.06 -4.29
C LEU A 63 4.47 -7.46 -5.60
N GLN A 64 5.78 -7.20 -5.70
CA GLN A 64 6.39 -6.66 -6.91
C GLN A 64 6.45 -7.71 -8.03
N ASP A 65 6.81 -8.95 -7.70
CA ASP A 65 6.87 -10.08 -8.63
C ASP A 65 5.49 -10.39 -9.24
N GLN A 66 4.44 -10.31 -8.41
CA GLN A 66 3.05 -10.46 -8.83
C GLN A 66 2.49 -9.22 -9.56
N ALA A 67 3.33 -8.22 -9.85
CA ALA A 67 2.97 -6.95 -10.48
C ALA A 67 1.86 -6.18 -9.73
N ILE A 68 1.71 -6.42 -8.42
CA ILE A 68 0.71 -5.74 -7.58
C ILE A 68 1.19 -4.32 -7.24
N ILE A 69 2.48 -4.18 -6.96
CA ILE A 69 3.13 -2.89 -6.69
C ILE A 69 4.12 -2.55 -7.79
N GLN A 70 4.26 -1.25 -8.07
CA GLN A 70 5.19 -0.74 -9.06
C GLN A 70 6.56 -0.45 -8.40
N PRO A 71 7.66 -0.95 -8.99
CA PRO A 71 9.01 -0.58 -8.56
C PRO A 71 9.26 0.91 -8.76
N ASN A 72 10.13 1.47 -7.93
CA ASN A 72 10.67 2.81 -8.11
C ASN A 72 11.73 2.85 -9.22
N GLY A 73 12.25 4.05 -9.52
CA GLY A 73 13.29 4.24 -10.54
C GLY A 73 14.62 3.49 -10.27
N GLU A 74 14.81 2.97 -9.06
CA GLU A 74 15.95 2.12 -8.68
C GLU A 74 15.61 0.61 -8.74
N GLY A 75 14.40 0.23 -9.16
CA GLY A 75 13.94 -1.15 -9.16
C GLY A 75 13.50 -1.68 -7.78
N LYS A 76 13.28 -0.80 -6.80
CA LYS A 76 12.85 -1.17 -5.44
C LYS A 76 11.34 -0.98 -5.27
N ALA A 77 10.71 -1.93 -4.57
CA ALA A 77 9.30 -1.87 -4.22
C ALA A 77 8.91 -0.67 -3.35
N ILE A 78 9.85 -0.17 -2.54
CA ILE A 78 9.60 0.87 -1.54
C ILE A 78 9.90 2.25 -2.12
N TRP A 79 8.91 3.11 -2.04
CA TRP A 79 8.99 4.53 -2.35
C TRP A 79 9.09 5.35 -1.06
N LYS A 80 9.81 6.47 -1.11
CA LYS A 80 9.85 7.44 -0.01
C LYS A 80 9.00 8.63 -0.41
N ALA A 81 7.94 8.88 0.36
CA ALA A 81 7.06 10.03 0.16
C ALA A 81 7.17 10.96 1.37
N SER A 82 7.37 12.24 1.12
CA SER A 82 7.21 13.28 2.14
C SER A 82 5.75 13.70 2.17
N ILE A 83 5.05 13.27 3.21
CA ILE A 83 3.65 13.65 3.43
C ILE A 83 3.67 14.99 4.17
N ASP A 84 3.01 15.97 3.59
CA ASP A 84 2.77 17.28 4.19
C ASP A 84 1.26 17.46 4.29
N ASN A 85 0.74 17.70 5.49
CA ASN A 85 -0.69 17.88 5.70
C ASN A 85 -1.14 19.35 5.64
N GLY A 86 -0.26 20.28 5.27
CA GLY A 86 -0.53 21.71 5.22
C GLY A 86 -0.82 22.38 6.58
N ARG A 87 -0.83 21.61 7.68
CA ARG A 87 -1.09 22.07 9.06
C ARG A 87 0.17 22.02 9.93
N GLY A 88 1.34 22.06 9.31
CA GLY A 88 2.65 22.02 9.98
C GLY A 88 3.13 20.62 10.37
N TRP A 89 2.38 19.56 10.06
CA TRP A 89 2.87 18.19 10.19
C TRP A 89 3.41 17.72 8.84
N LYS A 90 4.71 17.39 8.85
CA LYS A 90 5.40 16.80 7.72
C LYS A 90 6.15 15.58 8.18
N ASN A 91 5.93 14.45 7.52
CA ASN A 91 6.61 13.22 7.84
C ASN A 91 7.05 12.49 6.57
N THR A 92 8.21 11.84 6.63
CA THR A 92 8.70 11.03 5.52
C THR A 92 8.34 9.58 5.79
N LEU A 93 7.47 9.03 4.95
CA LEU A 93 6.98 7.67 5.09
C LEU A 93 7.41 6.82 3.90
N THR A 94 7.55 5.53 4.15
CA THR A 94 7.79 4.54 3.11
C THR A 94 6.45 4.04 2.59
N VAL A 95 6.18 4.27 1.31
CA VAL A 95 4.94 3.92 0.63
C VAL A 95 5.21 2.92 -0.51
N LEU A 96 4.17 2.22 -0.93
CA LEU A 96 4.13 1.31 -2.07
C LEU A 96 3.24 1.93 -3.13
N LYS A 97 3.74 2.02 -4.37
CA LYS A 97 2.94 2.47 -5.50
C LYS A 97 2.16 1.30 -6.05
N ILE A 98 0.85 1.45 -6.22
CA ILE A 98 -0.06 0.44 -6.78
C ILE A 98 -0.80 1.10 -7.94
N ALA A 99 -0.97 0.36 -9.04
CA ALA A 99 -1.79 0.83 -10.14
C ALA A 99 -3.26 0.84 -9.69
N PRO A 100 -3.97 1.98 -9.75
CA PRO A 100 -5.37 2.06 -9.32
C PRO A 100 -6.27 1.12 -10.13
N ALA A 101 -5.94 0.84 -11.40
CA ALA A 101 -6.64 -0.15 -12.22
C ALA A 101 -6.58 -1.57 -11.65
N LEU A 102 -5.54 -1.92 -10.87
CA LEU A 102 -5.48 -3.19 -10.16
C LEU A 102 -6.44 -3.23 -8.99
N ILE A 103 -6.89 -2.09 -8.47
CA ILE A 103 -7.80 -2.01 -7.32
C ILE A 103 -9.23 -1.81 -7.77
N TRP A 104 -9.45 -0.87 -8.70
CA TRP A 104 -10.73 -0.51 -9.29
C TRP A 104 -10.70 -0.72 -10.80
N PRO A 105 -10.81 -1.97 -11.29
CA PRO A 105 -10.76 -2.27 -12.72
C PRO A 105 -11.96 -1.72 -13.53
N ASN A 106 -13.05 -1.34 -12.86
CA ASN A 106 -14.30 -0.88 -13.50
C ASN A 106 -14.58 0.62 -13.30
N ALA A 107 -13.59 1.43 -12.92
CA ALA A 107 -13.74 2.89 -12.92
C ALA A 107 -13.63 3.40 -14.37
N THR A 108 -14.70 3.25 -15.14
CA THR A 108 -14.91 3.89 -16.45
C THR A 108 -16.06 4.87 -16.34
#